data_AF-A0A3M1SDM5-F1
#
_entry.id   AF-A0A3M1SDM5-F1
#
_cell.length_a   1.000
_cell.length_b   1.000
_cell.length_c   1.000
_cell.angle_alpha   90.00
_cell.angle_beta   90.00
_cell.angle_gamma   90.00
#
_symmetry.space_group_name_H-M   'P 1'
#
loop_
_entity.id
_entity.type
_entity.pdbx_description
1 polymer ?
#
loop_
_entity_poly.entity_id
_entity_poly.type
_entity_poly.pdbx_seq_one_letter_code
_entity_poly.pdbx_strand_id
1 'polypeptide(L)'
;MTKFFLPTLAVLALTLAAQQTASAVDLPKAPPVSQFAPAEDIIAKLDYYVERVLDDVADPEEYADSQAKVKKDADTIAALALALGLHDQDNKYKAAAPAIIAAANKIAAATEYAAAKAAGDELSAALTSKGDPSSLKWQKVASLKELMEQVPLINSSLKRGLRRFEREAEDIGVDAAALAVLAQASMANYDETDNPNAADQWFAFCAAMRDAAAKINKAAHEGNEDAVNAAVEEMTKACDDCHAVFHKEE
;
A
#
# COMPACT_ATOMS: atom_id res chain seq x y z
N MET A 1 -12.29 -20.91 -80.86
CA MET A 1 -11.54 -20.27 -79.76
C MET A 1 -12.24 -20.63 -78.45
N THR A 2 -11.76 -21.71 -77.82
CA THR A 2 -12.33 -22.33 -76.62
C THR A 2 -11.79 -21.64 -75.38
N LYS A 3 -12.64 -21.00 -74.57
CA LYS A 3 -12.26 -20.41 -73.28
C LYS A 3 -12.68 -21.35 -72.15
N PHE A 4 -11.69 -21.86 -71.42
CA PHE A 4 -11.86 -22.63 -70.19
C PHE A 4 -12.11 -21.67 -69.01
N PHE A 5 -13.13 -21.96 -68.20
CA PHE A 5 -13.38 -21.34 -66.90
C PHE A 5 -12.92 -22.31 -65.81
N LEU A 6 -12.06 -21.85 -64.90
CA LEU A 6 -11.68 -22.56 -63.67
C LEU A 6 -12.36 -21.86 -62.49
N PRO A 7 -13.02 -22.59 -61.56
CA PRO A 7 -13.56 -22.01 -60.35
C PRO A 7 -12.51 -22.01 -59.24
N THR A 8 -12.33 -20.86 -58.60
CA THR A 8 -11.45 -20.67 -57.43
C THR A 8 -12.18 -21.14 -56.17
N LEU A 9 -11.68 -22.19 -55.52
CA LEU A 9 -12.11 -22.63 -54.19
C LEU A 9 -11.52 -21.70 -53.12
N ALA A 10 -12.38 -20.98 -52.40
CA ALA A 10 -12.00 -20.25 -51.19
C ALA A 10 -12.15 -21.16 -49.96
N VAL A 11 -11.03 -21.52 -49.34
CA VAL A 11 -11.00 -22.23 -48.05
C VAL A 11 -11.09 -21.19 -46.94
N LEU A 12 -12.23 -21.14 -46.25
CA LEU A 12 -12.44 -20.30 -45.07
C LEU A 12 -11.87 -21.05 -43.85
N ALA A 13 -10.66 -20.68 -43.44
CA ALA A 13 -10.05 -21.20 -42.21
C ALA A 13 -10.66 -20.48 -41.00
N LEU A 14 -11.49 -21.18 -40.23
CA LEU A 14 -12.07 -20.70 -38.98
C LEU A 14 -11.04 -20.88 -37.86
N THR A 15 -10.29 -19.83 -37.52
CA THR A 15 -9.41 -19.82 -36.36
C THR A 15 -10.22 -19.69 -35.08
N LEU A 16 -10.36 -20.78 -34.34
CA LEU A 16 -10.91 -20.80 -32.99
C LEU A 16 -9.88 -20.15 -32.04
N ALA A 17 -10.05 -18.87 -31.74
CA ALA A 17 -9.27 -18.21 -30.69
C ALA A 17 -9.77 -18.73 -29.33
N ALA A 18 -9.00 -19.61 -28.70
CA ALA A 18 -9.22 -19.98 -27.32
C ALA A 18 -8.96 -18.74 -26.44
N GLN A 19 -10.03 -18.10 -25.97
CA GLN A 19 -9.95 -17.10 -24.91
C GLN A 19 -9.56 -17.83 -23.63
N GLN A 20 -8.27 -17.84 -23.29
CA GLN A 20 -7.83 -18.15 -21.94
C GLN A 20 -8.36 -17.05 -21.02
N THR A 21 -9.45 -17.33 -20.33
CA THR A 21 -9.89 -16.53 -19.19
C THR A 21 -8.87 -16.74 -18.09
N ALA A 22 -7.95 -15.78 -17.90
CA ALA A 22 -7.10 -15.74 -16.74
C ALA A 22 -8.00 -15.78 -15.49
N SER A 23 -7.93 -16.86 -14.71
CA SER A 23 -8.61 -16.93 -13.43
C SER A 23 -8.00 -15.88 -12.51
N ALA A 24 -8.84 -15.07 -11.86
CA ALA A 24 -8.37 -14.13 -10.84
C ALA A 24 -7.69 -14.93 -9.72
N VAL A 25 -6.44 -14.60 -9.41
CA VAL A 25 -5.71 -15.22 -8.31
C VAL A 25 -6.27 -14.63 -7.00
N ASP A 26 -6.78 -15.50 -6.13
CA ASP A 26 -7.28 -15.09 -4.81
C ASP A 26 -6.12 -14.65 -3.91
N LEU A 27 -6.33 -13.57 -3.15
CA LEU A 27 -5.35 -13.12 -2.17
C LEU A 27 -5.16 -14.18 -1.08
N PRO A 28 -3.93 -14.44 -0.64
CA PRO A 28 -3.69 -15.32 0.49
C PRO A 28 -4.38 -14.75 1.74
N LYS A 29 -4.87 -15.65 2.60
CA LYS A 29 -5.47 -15.25 3.87
C LYS A 29 -4.42 -14.52 4.72
N ALA A 30 -4.66 -13.24 4.98
CA ALA A 30 -3.79 -12.45 5.84
C ALA A 30 -3.84 -12.94 7.30
N PRO A 31 -2.71 -12.88 8.04
CA PRO A 31 -2.74 -13.01 9.49
C PRO A 31 -3.54 -11.87 10.13
N PRO A 32 -3.99 -12.01 11.40
CA PRO A 32 -4.52 -10.87 12.17
C PRO A 32 -3.54 -9.70 12.16
N VAL A 33 -4.05 -8.47 12.05
CA VAL A 33 -3.20 -7.27 11.94
C VAL A 33 -2.31 -7.10 13.16
N SER A 34 -2.83 -7.44 14.35
CA SER A 34 -2.05 -7.38 15.59
C SER A 34 -0.82 -8.29 15.62
N GLN A 35 -0.70 -9.26 14.72
CA GLN A 35 0.49 -10.11 14.62
C GLN A 35 1.67 -9.44 13.92
N PHE A 36 1.42 -8.38 13.14
CA PHE A 36 2.49 -7.71 12.38
C PHE A 36 2.56 -6.19 12.59
N ALA A 37 1.52 -5.57 13.16
CA ALA A 37 1.51 -4.14 13.44
C ALA A 37 0.57 -3.83 14.62
N PRO A 38 1.08 -3.34 15.76
CA PRO A 38 0.25 -2.86 16.86
C PRO A 38 -0.65 -1.70 16.44
N ALA A 39 -1.89 -1.67 16.93
CA ALA A 39 -2.85 -0.62 16.56
C ALA A 39 -2.35 0.79 16.87
N GLU A 40 -1.67 0.98 18.01
CA GLU A 40 -1.13 2.26 18.46
C GLU A 40 -0.08 2.83 17.49
N ASP A 41 0.79 1.99 16.95
CA ASP A 41 1.81 2.39 15.98
C ASP A 41 1.18 2.75 14.63
N ILE A 42 0.18 1.98 14.19
CA ILE A 42 -0.57 2.31 12.97
C ILE A 42 -1.33 3.63 13.14
N ILE A 43 -1.93 3.86 14.32
CA ILE A 43 -2.62 5.12 14.65
C ILE A 43 -1.65 6.29 14.61
N ALA A 44 -0.49 6.19 15.27
CA ALA A 44 0.51 7.25 15.29
C ALA A 44 0.94 7.63 13.88
N LYS A 45 1.16 6.63 13.01
CA LYS A 45 1.49 6.89 11.62
C LYS A 45 0.33 7.48 10.82
N LEU A 46 -0.90 6.99 11.02
CA LEU A 46 -2.09 7.54 10.36
C LEU A 46 -2.27 9.02 10.73
N ASP A 47 -2.19 9.35 12.02
CA ASP A 47 -2.32 10.71 12.54
C ASP A 47 -1.27 11.64 11.91
N TYR A 48 0.00 11.20 11.84
CA TYR A 48 1.07 11.94 11.18
C TYR A 48 0.73 12.28 9.73
N TYR A 49 0.26 11.32 8.93
CA TYR A 49 -0.07 11.58 7.53
C TYR A 49 -1.33 12.41 7.37
N VAL A 50 -2.34 12.21 8.23
CA VAL A 50 -3.57 13.01 8.23
C VAL A 50 -3.25 14.47 8.51
N GLU A 51 -2.52 14.78 9.58
CA GLU A 51 -2.09 16.15 9.91
C GLU A 51 -1.36 16.77 8.71
N ARG A 52 -0.37 16.05 8.18
CA ARG A 52 0.46 16.51 7.08
C ARG A 52 -0.33 16.78 5.79
N VAL A 53 -1.33 15.94 5.46
CA VAL A 53 -2.20 16.15 4.29
C VAL A 53 -3.14 17.32 4.51
N LEU A 54 -3.72 17.46 5.71
CA LEU A 54 -4.62 18.56 6.03
C LEU A 54 -3.91 19.90 5.98
N ASP A 55 -2.65 19.97 6.41
CA ASP A 55 -1.81 21.15 6.30
C ASP A 55 -1.52 21.50 4.83
N ASP A 56 -1.05 20.52 4.04
CA ASP A 56 -0.73 20.72 2.62
C ASP A 56 -1.94 21.19 1.79
N VAL A 57 -3.14 20.73 2.10
CA VAL A 57 -4.36 21.13 1.38
C VAL A 57 -5.06 22.34 1.99
N ALA A 58 -4.54 22.94 3.08
CA ALA A 58 -5.13 24.11 3.70
C ALA A 58 -4.90 25.40 2.91
N ASP A 59 -3.83 25.45 2.13
CA ASP A 59 -3.39 26.62 1.36
C ASP A 59 -3.12 26.24 -0.12
N PRO A 60 -3.56 27.07 -1.08
CA PRO A 60 -3.38 26.77 -2.51
C PRO A 60 -1.92 26.78 -2.98
N GLU A 61 -1.04 27.59 -2.38
CA GLU A 61 0.37 27.65 -2.74
C GLU A 61 1.09 26.41 -2.21
N GLU A 62 0.87 26.06 -0.94
CA GLU A 62 1.42 24.82 -0.35
C GLU A 62 0.94 23.57 -1.10
N TYR A 63 -0.35 23.51 -1.47
CA TYR A 63 -0.86 22.41 -2.27
C TYR A 63 -0.18 22.32 -3.63
N ALA A 64 0.03 23.45 -4.31
CA ALA A 64 0.64 23.47 -5.64
C ALA A 64 2.05 22.84 -5.64
N ASP A 65 2.83 23.07 -4.58
CA ASP A 65 4.18 22.54 -4.40
C ASP A 65 4.20 21.09 -3.86
N SER A 66 3.10 20.63 -3.26
CA SER A 66 3.02 19.34 -2.56
C SER A 66 2.11 18.30 -3.22
N GLN A 67 1.51 18.56 -4.39
CA GLN A 67 0.51 17.67 -5.01
C GLN A 67 0.92 16.19 -5.07
N ALA A 68 2.15 15.89 -5.51
CA ALA A 68 2.65 14.52 -5.58
C ALA A 68 2.79 13.88 -4.18
N LYS A 69 3.23 14.68 -3.21
CA LYS A 69 3.33 14.25 -1.81
C LYS A 69 1.94 14.02 -1.20
N VAL A 70 0.97 14.91 -1.44
CA VAL A 70 -0.41 14.78 -0.97
C VAL A 70 -1.05 13.51 -1.50
N LYS A 71 -0.89 13.22 -2.80
CA LYS A 71 -1.40 12.00 -3.43
C LYS A 71 -0.83 10.75 -2.74
N LYS A 72 0.48 10.72 -2.56
CA LYS A 72 1.18 9.61 -1.92
C LYS A 72 0.78 9.40 -0.46
N ASP A 73 0.65 10.50 0.29
CA ASP A 73 0.20 10.45 1.67
C ASP A 73 -1.24 9.97 1.79
N ALA A 74 -2.11 10.39 0.86
CA ALA A 74 -3.49 9.94 0.82
C ALA A 74 -3.59 8.42 0.54
N ASP A 75 -2.86 7.89 -0.44
CA ASP A 75 -2.80 6.44 -0.68
C ASP A 75 -2.26 5.67 0.54
N THR A 76 -1.30 6.27 1.27
CA THR A 76 -0.77 5.71 2.52
C THR A 76 -1.83 5.71 3.63
N ILE A 77 -2.59 6.80 3.79
CA ILE A 77 -3.71 6.90 4.74
C ILE A 77 -4.75 5.82 4.44
N ALA A 78 -5.09 5.59 3.18
CA ALA A 78 -6.05 4.56 2.80
C ALA A 78 -5.59 3.15 3.23
N ALA A 79 -4.32 2.81 3.02
CA ALA A 79 -3.75 1.54 3.45
C ALA A 79 -3.74 1.38 4.99
N LEU A 80 -3.30 2.41 5.73
CA LEU A 80 -3.27 2.41 7.20
C LEU A 80 -4.70 2.33 7.79
N ALA A 81 -5.65 3.06 7.22
CA ALA A 81 -7.04 3.03 7.64
C ALA A 81 -7.68 1.65 7.40
N LEU A 82 -7.38 1.01 6.26
CA LEU A 82 -7.82 -0.36 5.99
C LEU A 82 -7.29 -1.34 7.06
N ALA A 83 -6.01 -1.24 7.41
CA ALA A 83 -5.42 -2.06 8.46
C ALA A 83 -6.12 -1.85 9.81
N LEU A 84 -6.41 -0.59 10.20
CA LEU A 84 -7.12 -0.27 11.44
C LEU A 84 -8.57 -0.77 11.46
N GLY A 85 -9.26 -0.70 10.33
CA GLY A 85 -10.60 -1.25 10.16
C GLY A 85 -10.64 -2.78 10.27
N LEU A 86 -9.61 -3.45 9.74
CA LEU A 86 -9.43 -4.89 9.79
C LEU A 86 -8.73 -5.40 11.08
N HIS A 87 -8.28 -4.49 11.94
CA HIS A 87 -7.52 -4.83 13.12
C HIS A 87 -8.35 -5.70 14.06
N ASP A 88 -7.78 -6.76 14.62
CA ASP A 88 -8.50 -7.72 15.47
C ASP A 88 -8.76 -7.18 16.89
N GLN A 89 -8.00 -6.19 17.33
CA GLN A 89 -8.23 -5.42 18.56
C GLN A 89 -9.09 -4.16 18.29
N ASP A 90 -9.71 -3.62 19.34
CA ASP A 90 -10.43 -2.34 19.25
C ASP A 90 -9.46 -1.16 19.12
N ASN A 91 -9.86 -0.09 18.43
CA ASN A 91 -9.06 1.12 18.26
C ASN A 91 -9.94 2.33 17.84
N LYS A 92 -9.43 3.55 18.04
CA LYS A 92 -10.21 4.79 17.82
C LYS A 92 -10.72 4.99 16.39
N TYR A 93 -10.06 4.39 15.39
CA TYR A 93 -10.40 4.59 13.97
C TYR A 93 -11.12 3.40 13.34
N LYS A 94 -11.29 2.29 14.05
CA LYS A 94 -11.86 1.06 13.48
C LYS A 94 -13.23 1.28 12.84
N ALA A 95 -14.14 1.95 13.54
CA ALA A 95 -15.46 2.27 13.01
C ALA A 95 -15.42 3.34 11.91
N ALA A 96 -14.43 4.24 11.95
CA ALA A 96 -14.26 5.35 11.00
C ALA A 96 -13.54 4.93 9.71
N ALA A 97 -12.84 3.79 9.71
CA ALA A 97 -11.98 3.33 8.64
C ALA A 97 -12.62 3.37 7.24
N PRO A 98 -13.87 2.90 7.01
CA PRO A 98 -14.48 3.01 5.68
C PRO A 98 -14.58 4.44 5.14
N ALA A 99 -14.90 5.41 6.02
CA ALA A 99 -15.01 6.81 5.63
C ALA A 99 -13.63 7.44 5.41
N ILE A 100 -12.64 7.09 6.22
CA ILE A 100 -11.25 7.56 6.06
C ILE A 100 -10.69 7.09 4.71
N ILE A 101 -10.87 5.81 4.36
CA ILE A 101 -10.45 5.26 3.06
C ILE A 101 -11.12 6.01 1.91
N ALA A 102 -12.43 6.26 2.00
CA ALA A 102 -13.17 6.95 0.95
C ALA A 102 -12.67 8.40 0.75
N ALA A 103 -12.43 9.14 1.83
CA ALA A 103 -11.92 10.50 1.77
C ALA A 103 -10.48 10.55 1.24
N ALA A 104 -9.62 9.65 1.72
CA ALA A 104 -8.25 9.52 1.23
C ALA A 104 -8.20 9.24 -0.28
N ASN A 105 -9.04 8.34 -0.78
CA ASN A 105 -9.14 8.05 -2.21
C ASN A 105 -9.59 9.28 -3.04
N LYS A 106 -10.46 10.13 -2.48
CA LYS A 106 -10.84 11.39 -3.13
C LYS A 106 -9.67 12.38 -3.18
N ILE A 107 -8.88 12.49 -2.12
CA ILE A 107 -7.67 13.32 -2.09
C ILE A 107 -6.67 12.80 -3.13
N ALA A 108 -6.40 11.50 -3.17
CA ALA A 108 -5.47 10.88 -4.12
C ALA A 108 -5.91 11.03 -5.59
N ALA A 109 -7.22 11.16 -5.85
CA ALA A 109 -7.78 11.36 -7.17
C ALA A 109 -7.92 12.85 -7.57
N ALA A 110 -7.74 13.78 -6.63
CA ALA A 110 -7.88 15.20 -6.89
C ALA A 110 -6.70 15.72 -7.73
N THR A 111 -7.01 16.41 -8.82
CA THR A 111 -6.02 17.08 -9.68
C THR A 111 -5.99 18.60 -9.49
N GLU A 112 -6.92 19.14 -8.68
CA GLU A 112 -7.13 20.57 -8.48
C GLU A 112 -7.26 20.86 -7.00
N TYR A 113 -6.73 22.02 -6.57
CA TYR A 113 -6.74 22.45 -5.16
C TYR A 113 -8.13 22.40 -4.53
N ALA A 114 -9.15 22.92 -5.21
CA ALA A 114 -10.50 22.96 -4.65
C ALA A 114 -11.07 21.57 -4.36
N ALA A 115 -10.74 20.57 -5.19
CA ALA A 115 -11.16 19.18 -4.98
C ALA A 115 -10.36 18.54 -3.83
N ALA A 116 -9.05 18.80 -3.76
CA ALA A 116 -8.19 18.29 -2.69
C ALA A 116 -8.60 18.88 -1.32
N LYS A 117 -8.85 20.19 -1.25
CA LYS A 117 -9.33 20.87 -0.04
C LYS A 117 -10.67 20.30 0.44
N ALA A 118 -11.62 20.12 -0.47
CA ALA A 118 -12.93 19.56 -0.13
C ALA A 118 -12.80 18.11 0.38
N ALA A 119 -11.96 17.30 -0.25
CA ALA A 119 -11.68 15.94 0.21
C ALA A 119 -10.89 15.91 1.54
N GLY A 120 -10.04 16.90 1.81
CA GLY A 120 -9.41 17.12 3.12
C GLY A 120 -10.42 17.43 4.23
N ASP A 121 -11.42 18.28 3.94
CA ASP A 121 -12.51 18.54 4.89
C ASP A 121 -13.34 17.27 5.17
N GLU A 122 -13.58 16.46 4.14
CA GLU A 122 -14.21 15.14 4.31
C GLU A 122 -13.34 14.18 5.14
N LEU A 123 -12.02 14.17 4.93
CA LEU A 123 -11.08 13.35 5.70
C LEU A 123 -11.13 13.76 7.17
N SER A 124 -11.08 15.05 7.48
CA SER A 124 -11.20 15.57 8.85
C SER A 124 -12.52 15.14 9.51
N ALA A 125 -13.65 15.25 8.79
CA ALA A 125 -14.93 14.76 9.29
C ALA A 125 -14.95 13.23 9.49
N ALA A 126 -14.31 12.48 8.60
CA ALA A 126 -14.26 11.02 8.65
C ALA A 126 -13.57 10.48 9.90
N LEU A 127 -12.60 11.19 10.47
CA LEU A 127 -11.86 10.77 11.68
C LEU A 127 -12.75 10.53 12.91
N THR A 128 -13.93 11.16 12.96
CA THR A 128 -14.90 11.03 14.06
C THR A 128 -16.17 10.28 13.66
N SER A 129 -16.23 9.80 12.42
CA SER A 129 -17.39 9.09 11.90
C SER A 129 -17.54 7.69 12.51
N LYS A 130 -18.77 7.16 12.43
CA LYS A 130 -19.07 5.78 12.82
C LYS A 130 -19.68 5.08 11.61
N GLY A 131 -18.94 4.12 11.06
CA GLY A 131 -19.38 3.22 10.01
C GLY A 131 -19.30 1.75 10.46
N ASP A 132 -19.59 0.86 9.51
CA ASP A 132 -19.49 -0.58 9.72
C ASP A 132 -18.21 -1.13 9.05
N PRO A 133 -17.17 -1.49 9.83
CA PRO A 133 -15.95 -2.06 9.29
C PRO A 133 -16.09 -3.53 8.88
N SER A 134 -17.20 -4.21 9.19
CA SER A 134 -17.37 -5.64 8.90
C SER A 134 -17.39 -5.99 7.41
N SER A 135 -17.66 -4.98 6.57
CA SER A 135 -17.60 -5.09 5.11
C SER A 135 -16.18 -4.97 4.53
N LEU A 136 -15.21 -4.51 5.34
CA LEU A 136 -13.84 -4.35 4.89
C LEU A 136 -13.19 -5.72 4.67
N LYS A 137 -12.31 -5.76 3.67
CA LYS A 137 -11.43 -6.88 3.35
C LYS A 137 -10.15 -6.32 2.75
N TRP A 138 -9.06 -7.06 2.84
CA TRP A 138 -7.86 -6.73 2.08
C TRP A 138 -8.22 -6.67 0.60
N GLN A 139 -8.02 -5.51 0.01
CA GLN A 139 -8.33 -5.19 -1.37
C GLN A 139 -7.52 -3.96 -1.78
N LYS A 140 -7.53 -3.67 -3.08
CA LYS A 140 -6.89 -2.49 -3.63
C LYS A 140 -7.60 -1.23 -3.15
N VAL A 141 -6.95 -0.50 -2.23
CA VAL A 141 -7.42 0.79 -1.71
C VAL A 141 -6.45 1.94 -2.02
N ALA A 142 -5.31 1.64 -2.61
CA ALA A 142 -4.27 2.57 -3.00
C ALA A 142 -3.58 2.06 -4.26
N SER A 143 -2.89 2.93 -4.99
CA SER A 143 -2.11 2.53 -6.17
C SER A 143 -0.73 2.02 -5.77
N LEU A 144 -0.22 1.02 -6.49
CA LEU A 144 1.09 0.43 -6.19
C LEU A 144 2.20 1.47 -6.29
N LYS A 145 2.15 2.31 -7.32
CA LYS A 145 3.15 3.35 -7.56
C LYS A 145 3.35 4.22 -6.32
N GLU A 146 2.27 4.79 -5.79
CA GLU A 146 2.34 5.72 -4.67
C GLU A 146 2.79 5.00 -3.39
N LEU A 147 2.33 3.77 -3.15
CA LEU A 147 2.81 2.95 -2.04
C LEU A 147 4.33 2.69 -2.15
N MET A 148 4.82 2.29 -3.33
CA MET A 148 6.24 2.02 -3.57
C MET A 148 7.12 3.27 -3.52
N GLU A 149 6.57 4.45 -3.85
CA GLU A 149 7.27 5.71 -3.62
C GLU A 149 7.29 6.13 -2.14
N GLN A 150 6.35 5.64 -1.33
CA GLN A 150 6.29 5.95 0.10
C GLN A 150 7.22 5.06 0.93
N VAL A 151 7.33 3.77 0.58
CA VAL A 151 8.21 2.80 1.23
C VAL A 151 9.65 3.33 1.45
N PRO A 152 10.38 3.88 0.45
CA PRO A 152 11.73 4.37 0.66
C PRO A 152 11.79 5.59 1.56
N LEU A 153 10.74 6.42 1.64
CA LEU A 153 10.69 7.57 2.54
C LEU A 153 10.56 7.12 4.01
N ILE A 154 9.67 6.15 4.27
CA ILE A 154 9.50 5.57 5.62
C ILE A 154 10.77 4.80 6.01
N ASN A 155 11.31 3.97 5.12
CA ASN A 155 12.55 3.22 5.37
C ASN A 155 13.73 4.17 5.64
N SER A 156 13.81 5.30 4.94
CA SER A 156 14.84 6.32 5.21
C SER A 156 14.67 6.98 6.58
N SER A 157 13.43 7.19 7.03
CA SER A 157 13.12 7.68 8.38
C SER A 157 13.57 6.69 9.45
N LEU A 158 13.14 5.43 9.31
CA LEU A 158 13.55 4.31 10.15
C LEU A 158 15.08 4.22 10.26
N LYS A 159 15.79 4.21 9.12
CA LYS A 159 17.27 4.14 9.08
C LYS A 159 17.96 5.35 9.72
N ARG A 160 17.34 6.54 9.70
CA ARG A 160 17.86 7.70 10.45
C ARG A 160 17.67 7.50 11.95
N GLY A 161 16.54 6.96 12.37
CA GLY A 161 16.24 6.61 13.77
C GLY A 161 17.29 5.66 14.37
N LEU A 162 17.72 4.65 13.60
CA LEU A 162 18.75 3.68 14.03
C LEU A 162 20.04 4.35 14.54
N ARG A 163 20.43 5.51 13.99
CA ARG A 163 21.65 6.23 14.43
C ARG A 163 21.53 6.80 15.84
N ARG A 164 20.33 6.84 16.40
CA ARG A 164 19.99 7.35 17.73
C ARG A 164 18.99 6.41 18.41
N PHE A 165 19.18 5.10 18.24
CA PHE A 165 18.24 4.05 18.63
C PHE A 165 17.58 4.28 19.99
N GLU A 166 18.36 4.51 21.05
CA GLU A 166 17.85 4.73 22.42
C GLU A 166 16.80 5.85 22.54
N ARG A 167 16.85 6.86 21.66
CA ARG A 167 15.92 8.01 21.66
C ARG A 167 14.80 7.91 20.64
N GLU A 168 14.94 7.02 19.66
CA GLU A 168 14.08 6.94 18.48
C GLU A 168 13.41 5.56 18.36
N ALA A 169 13.54 4.70 19.38
CA ALA A 169 12.99 3.34 19.36
C ALA A 169 11.48 3.33 19.09
N GLU A 170 10.74 4.28 19.66
CA GLU A 170 9.30 4.46 19.39
C GLU A 170 9.05 4.81 17.92
N ASP A 171 9.73 5.82 17.38
CA ASP A 171 9.58 6.23 15.97
C ASP A 171 10.00 5.12 14.99
N ILE A 172 11.03 4.34 15.32
CA ILE A 172 11.42 3.14 14.58
C ILE A 172 10.29 2.11 14.58
N GLY A 173 9.64 1.90 15.74
CA GLY A 173 8.47 1.03 15.88
C GLY A 173 7.32 1.49 14.98
N VAL A 174 6.97 2.77 15.04
CA VAL A 174 5.91 3.40 14.22
C VAL A 174 6.20 3.27 12.73
N ASP A 175 7.42 3.58 12.29
CA ASP A 175 7.82 3.45 10.89
C ASP A 175 7.78 1.98 10.42
N ALA A 176 8.20 1.04 11.26
CA ALA A 176 8.19 -0.38 10.95
C ALA A 176 6.75 -0.94 10.85
N ALA A 177 5.85 -0.56 11.75
CA ALA A 177 4.42 -0.94 11.66
C ALA A 177 3.79 -0.44 10.37
N ALA A 178 4.10 0.79 9.95
CA ALA A 178 3.64 1.34 8.69
C ALA A 178 4.15 0.50 7.51
N LEU A 179 5.45 0.21 7.45
CA LEU A 179 6.03 -0.65 6.40
C LEU A 179 5.38 -2.03 6.34
N ALA A 180 5.05 -2.62 7.49
CA ALA A 180 4.35 -3.90 7.54
C ALA A 180 2.94 -3.82 6.92
N VAL A 181 2.19 -2.75 7.23
CA VAL A 181 0.87 -2.49 6.64
C VAL A 181 0.96 -2.25 5.13
N LEU A 182 1.92 -1.45 4.68
CA LEU A 182 2.10 -1.14 3.25
C LEU A 182 2.42 -2.41 2.46
N ALA A 183 3.29 -3.28 3.00
CA ALA A 183 3.60 -4.57 2.40
C ALA A 183 2.37 -5.48 2.30
N GLN A 184 1.55 -5.55 3.35
CA GLN A 184 0.31 -6.33 3.34
C GLN A 184 -0.74 -5.77 2.36
N ALA A 185 -0.91 -4.45 2.31
CA ALA A 185 -1.86 -3.79 1.42
C ALA A 185 -1.49 -3.98 -0.06
N SER A 186 -0.19 -3.90 -0.37
CA SER A 186 0.35 -4.03 -1.73
C SER A 186 0.11 -5.40 -2.37
N MET A 187 -0.21 -6.45 -1.60
CA MET A 187 -0.60 -7.75 -2.14
C MET A 187 -1.77 -7.64 -3.12
N ALA A 188 -2.71 -6.71 -2.88
CA ALA A 188 -3.87 -6.49 -3.74
C ALA A 188 -3.55 -5.80 -5.08
N ASN A 189 -2.31 -5.38 -5.31
CA ASN A 189 -1.87 -4.67 -6.49
C ASN A 189 -0.94 -5.49 -7.40
N TYR A 190 -0.98 -6.84 -7.32
CA TYR A 190 -0.11 -7.69 -8.15
C TYR A 190 -0.27 -7.43 -9.66
N ASP A 191 -1.47 -7.01 -10.09
CA ASP A 191 -1.81 -6.66 -11.46
C ASP A 191 -1.16 -5.35 -11.94
N GLU A 192 -0.64 -4.53 -11.03
CA GLU A 192 0.10 -3.28 -11.33
C GLU A 192 1.63 -3.47 -11.37
N THR A 193 2.12 -4.69 -11.15
CA THR A 193 3.56 -4.99 -11.19
C THR A 193 4.07 -5.16 -12.62
N ASP A 194 5.39 -5.08 -12.82
CA ASP A 194 6.02 -5.36 -14.13
C ASP A 194 5.89 -6.84 -14.56
N ASN A 195 5.46 -7.73 -13.65
CA ASN A 195 5.28 -9.16 -13.91
C ASN A 195 3.98 -9.72 -13.29
N PRO A 196 2.80 -9.32 -13.78
CA PRO A 196 1.51 -9.65 -13.16
C PRO A 196 1.16 -11.16 -13.21
N ASN A 197 1.90 -11.97 -13.96
CA ASN A 197 1.71 -13.42 -14.03
C ASN A 197 2.42 -14.18 -12.90
N ALA A 198 3.17 -13.49 -12.03
CA ALA A 198 3.92 -14.07 -10.93
C ALA A 198 3.30 -13.75 -9.55
N ALA A 199 1.96 -13.75 -9.45
CA ALA A 199 1.22 -13.36 -8.25
C ALA A 199 1.70 -14.07 -6.96
N ASP A 200 1.97 -15.38 -7.01
CA ASP A 200 2.47 -16.13 -5.84
C ASP A 200 3.83 -15.61 -5.34
N GLN A 201 4.72 -15.22 -6.25
CA GLN A 201 6.02 -14.63 -5.89
C GLN A 201 5.85 -13.23 -5.31
N TRP A 202 4.96 -12.43 -5.89
CA TRP A 202 4.60 -11.11 -5.36
C TRP A 202 4.11 -11.22 -3.92
N PHE A 203 3.15 -12.12 -3.67
CA PHE A 203 2.60 -12.34 -2.34
C PHE A 203 3.67 -12.81 -1.35
N ALA A 204 4.59 -13.67 -1.77
CA ALA A 204 5.69 -14.13 -0.93
C ALA A 204 6.63 -12.98 -0.54
N PHE A 205 6.99 -12.09 -1.48
CA PHE A 205 7.82 -10.93 -1.17
C PHE A 205 7.11 -9.92 -0.26
N CYS A 206 5.84 -9.62 -0.52
CA CYS A 206 5.03 -8.78 0.36
C CYS A 206 4.96 -9.37 1.79
N ALA A 207 4.78 -10.69 1.92
CA ALA A 207 4.76 -11.35 3.23
C ALA A 207 6.12 -11.28 3.93
N ALA A 208 7.22 -11.50 3.19
CA ALA A 208 8.57 -11.41 3.74
C ALA A 208 8.89 -10.00 4.26
N MET A 209 8.56 -8.95 3.49
CA MET A 209 8.72 -7.57 3.92
C MET A 209 7.85 -7.26 5.15
N ARG A 210 6.58 -7.68 5.15
CA ARG A 210 5.66 -7.50 6.29
C ARG A 210 6.23 -8.13 7.56
N ASP A 211 6.67 -9.38 7.47
CA ASP A 211 7.12 -10.14 8.63
C ASP A 211 8.46 -9.62 9.16
N ALA A 212 9.37 -9.17 8.28
CA ALA A 212 10.61 -8.52 8.68
C ALA A 212 10.35 -7.16 9.35
N ALA A 213 9.44 -6.35 8.80
CA ALA A 213 9.03 -5.08 9.41
C ALA A 213 8.37 -5.29 10.79
N ALA A 214 7.55 -6.33 10.94
CA ALA A 214 6.99 -6.73 12.25
C ALA A 214 8.08 -7.09 13.27
N LYS A 215 9.15 -7.78 12.84
CA LYS A 215 10.30 -8.07 13.72
C LYS A 215 11.03 -6.80 14.15
N ILE A 216 11.21 -5.83 13.23
CA ILE A 216 11.80 -4.52 13.56
C ILE A 216 10.94 -3.82 14.62
N ASN A 217 9.64 -3.72 14.39
CA ASN A 217 8.70 -3.09 15.32
C ASN A 217 8.80 -3.69 16.73
N LYS A 218 8.69 -5.02 16.81
CA LYS A 218 8.78 -5.74 18.09
C LYS A 218 10.12 -5.49 18.79
N ALA A 219 11.23 -5.62 18.07
CA ALA A 219 12.57 -5.44 18.63
C ALA A 219 12.83 -4.00 19.09
N ALA A 220 12.27 -3.00 18.40
CA ALA A 220 12.37 -1.60 18.78
C ALA A 220 11.66 -1.33 20.12
N HIS A 221 10.43 -1.84 20.28
CA HIS A 221 9.67 -1.77 21.55
C HIS A 221 10.34 -2.53 22.70
N GLU A 222 11.10 -3.58 22.39
CA GLU A 222 11.92 -4.32 23.36
C GLU A 222 13.26 -3.63 23.69
N GLY A 223 13.59 -2.51 23.02
CA GLY A 223 14.87 -1.83 23.18
C GLY A 223 16.07 -2.65 22.69
N ASN A 224 15.86 -3.56 21.74
CA ASN A 224 16.85 -4.51 21.26
C ASN A 224 17.43 -4.09 19.89
N GLU A 225 18.44 -3.22 19.93
CA GLU A 225 19.09 -2.66 18.72
C GLU A 225 19.66 -3.75 17.79
N ASP A 226 20.29 -4.78 18.35
CA ASP A 226 20.87 -5.88 17.56
C ASP A 226 19.79 -6.64 16.78
N ALA A 227 18.65 -6.93 17.43
CA ALA A 227 17.53 -7.59 16.76
C ALA A 227 16.86 -6.69 15.71
N VAL A 228 16.81 -5.37 15.94
CA VAL A 228 16.37 -4.40 14.94
C VAL A 228 17.29 -4.42 13.72
N ASN A 229 18.60 -4.35 13.90
CA ASN A 229 19.56 -4.37 12.80
C ASN A 229 19.46 -5.66 11.98
N ALA A 230 19.36 -6.83 12.64
CA ALA A 230 19.17 -8.11 11.95
C ALA A 230 17.86 -8.13 11.12
N ALA A 231 16.76 -7.62 11.66
CA ALA A 231 15.49 -7.56 10.96
C ALA A 231 15.49 -6.54 9.80
N VAL A 232 16.24 -5.44 9.91
CA VAL A 232 16.46 -4.48 8.81
C VAL A 232 17.20 -5.13 7.64
N GLU A 233 18.17 -6.02 7.91
CA GLU A 233 18.85 -6.79 6.87
C GLU A 233 17.88 -7.74 6.15
N GLU A 234 17.04 -8.46 6.90
CA GLU A 234 15.99 -9.31 6.34
C GLU A 234 15.01 -8.50 5.45
N MET A 235 14.56 -7.35 5.92
CA MET A 235 13.65 -6.48 5.18
C MET A 235 14.33 -5.93 3.91
N THR A 236 15.60 -5.51 4.00
CA THR A 236 16.37 -5.04 2.85
C THR A 236 16.49 -6.14 1.80
N LYS A 237 16.79 -7.37 2.22
CA LYS A 237 16.84 -8.52 1.32
C LYS A 237 15.49 -8.77 0.63
N ALA A 238 14.37 -8.67 1.35
CA ALA A 238 13.04 -8.84 0.76
C ALA A 238 12.75 -7.78 -0.32
N CYS A 239 13.16 -6.52 -0.09
CA CYS A 239 13.03 -5.46 -1.09
C CYS A 239 13.89 -5.74 -2.32
N ASP A 240 15.17 -6.08 -2.13
CA ASP A 240 16.12 -6.33 -3.22
C ASP A 240 15.68 -7.53 -4.09
N ASP A 241 15.28 -8.64 -3.46
CA ASP A 241 14.80 -9.83 -4.16
C ASP A 241 13.49 -9.55 -4.93
N CYS A 242 12.59 -8.72 -4.36
CA CYS A 242 11.37 -8.30 -5.02
C CYS A 242 11.66 -7.46 -6.26
N HIS A 243 12.50 -6.43 -6.14
CA HIS A 243 12.86 -5.54 -7.25
C HIS A 243 13.57 -6.32 -8.38
N ALA A 244 14.41 -7.31 -8.06
CA ALA A 244 15.03 -8.16 -9.08
C ALA A 244 14.03 -8.89 -9.99
N VAL A 245 12.79 -9.12 -9.53
CA VAL A 245 11.72 -9.81 -10.27
C VAL A 245 10.69 -8.84 -10.85
N PHE A 246 10.29 -7.83 -10.08
CA PHE A 246 9.13 -6.97 -10.34
C PHE A 246 9.46 -5.51 -10.64
N HIS A 247 10.74 -5.12 -10.60
CA HIS A 247 11.18 -3.78 -10.97
C HIS A 247 12.61 -3.82 -11.52
N LYS A 248 12.74 -4.21 -12.80
CA LYS A 248 14.06 -4.23 -13.44
C LYS A 248 14.52 -2.80 -13.64
N GLU A 249 15.56 -2.40 -12.91
CA GLU A 249 16.29 -1.17 -13.20
C GLU A 249 16.79 -1.25 -14.66
N GLU A 250 16.31 -0.32 -15.50
CA GLU A 250 16.85 -0.10 -16.85
C GLU A 250 18.14 0.73 -16.81
#